data_AF-A0A947N6H6-F1
#
_entry.id   AF-A0A947N6H6-F1
#
_cell.length_a   1.000
_cell.length_b   1.000
_cell.length_c   1.000
_cell.angle_alpha   90.00
_cell.angle_beta   90.00
_cell.angle_gamma   90.00
#
_symmetry.space_group_name_H-M   'P 1'
#
loop_
_entity.id
_entity.type
_entity.pdbx_description
1 polymer ?
#
loop_
_entity_poly.entity_id
_entity_poly.type
_entity_poly.pdbx_seq_one_letter_code
_entity_poly.pdbx_strand_id
1 'polypeptide(L)'
;MVLRNFFVLLTLIAVCVVDAGAKSGSLTYFKPAAFDREAAVLVSGKMRNYYVLEADTKIELQVKGPSRLMILSRAVADEPSESVKYKFLALRKKSRKALSISHESHTSDKVVFSGDREGHISFARKKYIDVPKGDHTYTIYLPKGAKGTLLMRFARETTAFTSGTQVVAMTPAEFTTQVDLVAREESTTYYRIGTGYGSTVELIGPATLKVLSRIEYDANMSGKQKWRVRVLEDGRVKGTYSLASRKSGVTTYREPSSLVASQAETFFVEIPEGKHRYEFVLPENHRTVLLKFLLPKSQLERE
;
A
#
# COMPACT_ATOMS: atom_id res chain seq x y z
N MET A 1 19.18 -67.05 -26.53
CA MET A 1 19.77 -65.94 -27.32
C MET A 1 18.60 -65.14 -27.88
N VAL A 2 18.24 -63.92 -27.50
CA VAL A 2 18.76 -62.85 -26.64
C VAL A 2 17.52 -62.13 -26.09
N LEU A 3 17.39 -61.95 -24.78
CA LEU A 3 16.31 -61.18 -24.15
C LEU A 3 16.70 -59.69 -24.19
N ARG A 4 15.92 -58.85 -24.89
CA ARG A 4 16.20 -57.41 -25.04
C ARG A 4 15.53 -56.65 -23.90
N ASN A 5 16.33 -56.26 -22.91
CA ASN A 5 15.95 -55.37 -21.82
C ASN A 5 15.55 -53.99 -22.38
N PHE A 6 14.29 -53.59 -22.18
CA PHE A 6 13.86 -52.20 -22.29
C PHE A 6 13.76 -51.62 -20.87
N PHE A 7 14.81 -50.91 -20.47
CA PHE A 7 14.82 -50.10 -19.25
C PHE A 7 14.16 -48.75 -19.60
N VAL A 8 12.90 -48.56 -19.23
CA VAL A 8 12.25 -47.25 -19.31
C VAL A 8 12.57 -46.51 -18.01
N LEU A 9 13.52 -45.57 -18.11
CA LEU A 9 13.91 -44.67 -17.03
C LEU A 9 12.79 -43.65 -16.82
N LEU A 10 12.01 -43.82 -15.75
CA LEU A 10 10.96 -42.89 -15.35
C LEU A 10 11.60 -41.71 -14.61
N THR A 11 11.95 -40.64 -15.32
CA THR A 11 12.46 -39.41 -14.71
C THR A 11 11.31 -38.65 -14.04
N LEU A 12 11.23 -38.78 -12.71
CA LEU A 12 10.30 -38.02 -11.88
C LEU A 12 10.80 -36.56 -11.79
N ILE A 13 10.32 -35.70 -12.69
CA ILE A 13 10.56 -34.25 -12.60
C ILE A 13 9.64 -33.71 -11.51
N ALA A 14 10.19 -33.57 -10.29
CA ALA A 14 9.57 -32.81 -9.23
C ALA A 14 9.57 -31.32 -9.61
N VAL A 15 8.48 -30.86 -10.24
CA VAL A 15 8.22 -29.43 -10.40
C VAL A 15 7.83 -28.89 -9.04
N CYS A 16 8.81 -28.40 -8.29
CA CYS A 16 8.57 -27.51 -7.15
C CYS A 16 7.94 -26.23 -7.70
N VAL A 17 6.60 -26.17 -7.74
CA VAL A 17 5.88 -24.91 -7.87
C VAL A 17 6.11 -24.17 -6.55
N VAL A 18 7.12 -23.31 -6.55
CA VAL A 18 7.33 -22.35 -5.48
C VAL A 18 6.20 -21.35 -5.61
N ASP A 19 5.15 -21.53 -4.80
CA ASP A 19 4.11 -20.54 -4.61
C ASP A 19 4.78 -19.32 -3.95
N ALA A 20 5.35 -18.45 -4.78
CA ALA A 20 5.76 -17.10 -4.40
C ALA A 20 4.49 -16.24 -4.28
N GLY A 21 3.60 -16.65 -3.37
CA GLY A 21 2.55 -15.79 -2.87
C GLY A 21 3.23 -14.70 -2.06
N ALA A 22 3.57 -13.58 -2.71
CA ALA A 22 3.90 -12.35 -2.04
C ALA A 22 2.73 -12.02 -1.09
N LYS A 23 2.88 -12.37 0.19
CA LYS A 23 2.02 -11.83 1.23
C LYS A 23 2.28 -10.34 1.20
N SER A 24 1.35 -9.60 0.61
CA SER A 24 1.21 -8.15 0.78
C SER A 24 0.97 -7.90 2.28
N GLY A 25 2.07 -7.90 3.04
CA GLY A 25 2.11 -7.61 4.45
C GLY A 25 1.93 -6.11 4.59
N SER A 26 0.70 -5.66 4.80
CA SER A 26 0.44 -4.32 5.31
C SER A 26 -0.87 -4.28 6.09
N LEU A 27 -1.81 -5.17 5.74
CA LEU A 27 -3.14 -5.27 6.30
C LEU A 27 -3.20 -6.26 7.47
N THR A 28 -3.38 -5.73 8.68
CA THR A 28 -3.70 -6.53 9.88
C THR A 28 -5.21 -6.51 10.10
N TYR A 29 -5.89 -7.66 9.93
CA TYR A 29 -7.31 -7.80 10.24
C TYR A 29 -7.54 -7.74 11.75
N PHE A 30 -8.63 -7.10 12.19
CA PHE A 30 -8.95 -6.97 13.61
C PHE A 30 -10.45 -7.08 13.87
N LYS A 31 -10.79 -7.41 15.12
CA LYS A 31 -12.16 -7.49 15.61
C LYS A 31 -12.66 -6.10 16.04
N PRO A 32 -13.89 -5.68 15.69
CA PRO A 32 -14.51 -4.46 16.20
C PRO A 32 -14.60 -4.46 17.73
N ALA A 33 -14.61 -3.26 18.31
CA ALA A 33 -14.77 -3.06 19.74
C ALA A 33 -16.21 -3.38 20.20
N ALA A 34 -17.21 -3.12 19.36
CA ALA A 34 -18.59 -3.53 19.58
C ALA A 34 -19.29 -3.88 18.27
N PHE A 35 -20.14 -4.89 18.30
CA PHE A 35 -20.96 -5.38 17.19
C PHE A 35 -22.01 -6.33 17.77
N ASP A 36 -23.11 -6.53 17.04
CA ASP A 36 -24.23 -7.34 17.56
C ASP A 36 -24.07 -8.82 17.21
N ARG A 37 -23.55 -9.12 16.01
CA ARG A 37 -23.51 -10.50 15.49
C ARG A 37 -22.31 -10.75 14.57
N GLU A 38 -21.79 -11.98 14.63
CA GLU A 38 -20.80 -12.50 13.68
C GLU A 38 -21.45 -13.48 12.68
N ALA A 39 -20.77 -13.69 11.56
CA ALA A 39 -21.11 -14.67 10.53
C ALA A 39 -19.86 -15.39 10.06
N ALA A 40 -19.87 -16.72 10.08
CA ALA A 40 -18.86 -17.53 9.42
C ALA A 40 -19.22 -17.67 7.93
N VAL A 41 -18.28 -17.32 7.05
CA VAL A 41 -18.46 -17.34 5.59
C VAL A 41 -17.32 -18.14 4.97
N LEU A 42 -17.65 -19.09 4.11
CA LEU A 42 -16.68 -19.79 3.27
C LEU A 42 -16.43 -18.94 2.02
N VAL A 43 -15.20 -18.48 1.85
CA VAL A 43 -14.76 -17.72 0.67
C VAL A 43 -13.77 -18.58 -0.10
N SER A 44 -14.20 -19.12 -1.24
CA SER A 44 -13.43 -20.11 -2.03
C SER A 44 -12.92 -21.25 -1.15
N GLY A 45 -13.82 -21.84 -0.34
CA GLY A 45 -13.53 -22.94 0.58
C GLY A 45 -12.80 -22.56 1.87
N LYS A 46 -12.35 -21.30 2.03
CA LYS A 46 -11.66 -20.85 3.24
C LYS A 46 -12.61 -20.12 4.18
N MET A 47 -12.71 -20.60 5.42
CA MET A 47 -13.54 -19.97 6.45
C MET A 47 -13.02 -18.58 6.83
N ARG A 48 -13.93 -17.61 6.93
CA ARG A 48 -13.66 -16.22 7.30
C ARG A 48 -14.78 -15.71 8.20
N ASN A 49 -14.41 -15.02 9.28
CA ASN A 49 -15.38 -14.37 10.15
C ASN A 49 -15.68 -12.97 9.63
N TYR A 50 -16.97 -12.67 9.53
CA TYR A 50 -17.53 -11.38 9.18
C TYR A 50 -18.39 -10.86 10.33
N TYR A 51 -18.54 -9.55 10.41
CA TYR A 51 -19.41 -8.85 11.35
C TYR A 51 -20.65 -8.39 10.59
N VAL A 52 -21.83 -8.74 11.10
CA VAL A 52 -23.10 -8.45 10.44
C VAL A 52 -23.53 -7.02 10.75
N LEU A 53 -23.95 -6.29 9.73
CA LEU A 53 -24.53 -4.97 9.83
C LEU A 53 -25.91 -4.96 9.15
N GLU A 54 -26.94 -4.72 9.94
CA GLU A 54 -28.35 -4.67 9.56
C GLU A 54 -28.99 -3.35 9.98
N ALA A 55 -30.28 -3.16 9.66
CA ALA A 55 -31.04 -2.01 10.10
C ALA A 55 -30.97 -1.87 11.64
N ASP A 56 -30.82 -0.64 12.12
CA ASP A 56 -30.77 -0.27 13.54
C ASP A 56 -29.59 -0.87 14.36
N THR A 57 -28.71 -1.64 13.73
CA THR A 57 -27.46 -2.13 14.33
C THR A 57 -26.29 -1.19 14.03
N LYS A 58 -25.21 -1.31 14.81
CA LYS A 58 -23.95 -0.58 14.56
C LYS A 58 -22.73 -1.43 14.87
N ILE A 59 -21.63 -1.10 14.20
CA ILE A 59 -20.30 -1.66 14.49
C ILE A 59 -19.39 -0.53 14.94
N GLU A 60 -18.78 -0.66 16.12
CA GLU A 60 -17.81 0.30 16.65
C GLU A 60 -16.38 -0.22 16.50
N LEU A 61 -15.52 0.60 15.92
CA LEU A 61 -14.11 0.29 15.66
C LEU A 61 -13.24 1.20 16.51
N GLN A 62 -12.20 0.64 17.13
CA GLN A 62 -11.08 1.40 17.70
C GLN A 62 -9.87 1.27 16.78
N VAL A 63 -9.36 2.39 16.29
CA VAL A 63 -8.27 2.41 15.31
C VAL A 63 -7.25 3.47 15.68
N LYS A 64 -6.01 3.03 15.89
CA LYS A 64 -4.86 3.92 16.12
C LYS A 64 -4.26 4.35 14.78
N GLY A 65 -4.02 5.64 14.62
CA GLY A 65 -3.28 6.21 13.50
C GLY A 65 -1.97 6.91 13.92
N PRO A 66 -1.16 7.37 12.96
CA PRO A 66 -1.44 7.45 11.53
C PRO A 66 -1.48 6.05 10.89
N SER A 67 -2.57 5.73 10.22
CA SER A 67 -2.78 4.45 9.52
C SER A 67 -3.90 4.61 8.50
N ARG A 68 -4.22 3.53 7.78
CA ARG A 68 -5.36 3.48 6.88
C ARG A 68 -6.27 2.31 7.27
N LEU A 69 -7.53 2.61 7.54
CA LEU A 69 -8.56 1.62 7.83
C LEU A 69 -9.13 1.07 6.51
N MET A 70 -9.02 -0.23 6.28
CA MET A 70 -9.72 -0.95 5.23
C MET A 70 -11.03 -1.53 5.78
N ILE A 71 -12.14 -1.16 5.15
CA ILE A 71 -13.46 -1.74 5.35
C ILE A 71 -13.75 -2.63 4.14
N LEU A 72 -13.85 -3.92 4.36
CA LEU A 72 -14.30 -4.90 3.37
C LEU A 72 -15.78 -5.18 3.63
N SER A 73 -16.61 -5.03 2.60
CA SER A 73 -18.07 -5.21 2.68
C SER A 73 -18.56 -6.18 1.61
N ARG A 74 -19.58 -6.96 1.94
CA ARG A 74 -20.37 -7.78 1.02
C ARG A 74 -21.85 -7.57 1.35
N ALA A 75 -22.72 -7.53 0.36
CA ALA A 75 -24.16 -7.56 0.57
C ALA A 75 -24.67 -9.00 0.54
N VAL A 76 -25.76 -9.25 1.27
CA VAL A 76 -26.54 -10.48 1.19
C VAL A 76 -27.81 -10.17 0.42
N ALA A 77 -28.11 -10.97 -0.60
CA ALA A 77 -29.33 -10.90 -1.40
C ALA A 77 -30.13 -12.19 -1.24
N ASP A 78 -31.45 -12.09 -1.38
CA ASP A 78 -32.34 -13.25 -1.29
C ASP A 78 -32.19 -14.18 -2.50
N GLU A 79 -31.88 -13.61 -3.67
CA GLU A 79 -31.71 -14.32 -4.94
C GLU A 79 -30.36 -13.97 -5.60
N PRO A 80 -29.83 -14.82 -6.50
CA PRO A 80 -28.70 -14.46 -7.35
C PRO A 80 -28.99 -13.17 -8.13
N SER A 81 -28.03 -12.24 -8.17
CA SER A 81 -28.19 -10.96 -8.84
C SER A 81 -26.88 -10.43 -9.40
N GLU A 82 -26.95 -9.96 -10.65
CA GLU A 82 -25.87 -9.24 -11.35
C GLU A 82 -25.70 -7.79 -10.86
N SER A 83 -26.65 -7.26 -10.09
CA SER A 83 -26.57 -5.92 -9.52
C SER A 83 -27.19 -5.86 -8.11
N VAL A 84 -26.32 -5.78 -7.12
CA VAL A 84 -26.65 -5.56 -5.72
C VAL A 84 -26.02 -4.24 -5.28
N LYS A 85 -26.87 -3.22 -5.16
CA LYS A 85 -26.48 -1.89 -4.69
C LYS A 85 -26.69 -1.78 -3.19
N TYR A 86 -25.71 -1.24 -2.50
CA TYR A 86 -25.80 -1.04 -1.07
C TYR A 86 -25.01 0.19 -0.62
N LYS A 87 -25.36 0.68 0.57
CA LYS A 87 -24.77 1.86 1.16
C LYS A 87 -24.64 1.70 2.67
N PHE A 88 -23.53 2.18 3.21
CA PHE A 88 -23.32 2.31 4.65
C PHE A 88 -22.62 3.64 4.97
N LEU A 89 -22.65 4.03 6.23
CA LEU A 89 -22.09 5.26 6.75
C LEU A 89 -20.96 4.93 7.73
N ALA A 90 -19.89 5.72 7.69
CA ALA A 90 -18.81 5.66 8.68
C ALA A 90 -18.69 7.03 9.38
N LEU A 91 -18.97 7.08 10.68
CA LEU A 91 -18.86 8.29 11.49
C LEU A 91 -17.69 8.17 12.45
N ARG A 92 -16.70 9.06 12.32
CA ARG A 92 -15.64 9.21 13.33
C ARG A 92 -16.20 9.96 14.54
N LYS A 93 -15.95 9.46 15.76
CA LYS A 93 -16.34 10.14 17.01
C LYS A 93 -15.82 11.58 17.00
N LYS A 94 -16.68 12.52 17.42
CA LYS A 94 -16.48 13.99 17.36
C LYS A 94 -16.55 14.63 15.96
N SER A 95 -16.76 13.85 14.89
CA SER A 95 -17.12 14.42 13.58
C SER A 95 -18.61 14.75 13.54
N ARG A 96 -18.98 15.84 12.85
CA ARG A 96 -20.39 16.17 12.55
C ARG A 96 -20.90 15.49 11.27
N LYS A 97 -19.99 15.03 10.40
CA LYS A 97 -20.33 14.46 9.10
C LYS A 97 -19.89 13.00 9.03
N ALA A 98 -20.83 12.13 8.67
CA ALA A 98 -20.54 10.75 8.32
C ALA A 98 -20.04 10.66 6.87
N LEU A 99 -19.09 9.77 6.63
CA LEU A 99 -18.67 9.40 5.28
C LEU A 99 -19.69 8.43 4.70
N SER A 100 -20.36 8.83 3.63
CA SER A 100 -21.29 7.99 2.88
C SER A 100 -20.54 7.11 1.89
N ILE A 101 -20.71 5.79 1.97
CA ILE A 101 -20.01 4.81 1.15
C ILE A 101 -21.06 3.98 0.43
N SER A 102 -21.10 4.09 -0.90
CA SER A 102 -22.01 3.35 -1.76
C SER A 102 -21.23 2.44 -2.69
N HIS A 103 -21.77 1.24 -2.92
CA HIS A 103 -21.18 0.25 -3.80
C HIS A 103 -22.27 -0.46 -4.61
N GLU A 104 -21.85 -0.98 -5.76
CA GLU A 104 -22.59 -1.91 -6.59
C GLU A 104 -21.72 -3.15 -6.81
N SER A 105 -22.31 -4.34 -6.71
CA SER A 105 -21.63 -5.62 -6.85
C SER A 105 -22.59 -6.64 -7.47
N HIS A 106 -22.16 -7.89 -7.62
CA HIS A 106 -23.01 -9.02 -8.00
C HIS A 106 -22.78 -10.18 -7.02
N THR A 107 -23.72 -11.12 -6.95
CA THR A 107 -23.63 -12.33 -6.14
C THR A 107 -22.50 -13.25 -6.61
N SER A 108 -21.96 -14.06 -5.70
CA SER A 108 -20.83 -14.95 -6.00
C SER A 108 -21.07 -16.36 -5.50
N ASP A 109 -21.08 -17.33 -6.41
CA ASP A 109 -21.26 -18.77 -6.07
C ASP A 109 -20.08 -19.34 -5.27
N LYS A 110 -18.96 -18.61 -5.21
CA LYS A 110 -17.76 -18.99 -4.44
C LYS A 110 -17.83 -18.53 -2.98
N VAL A 111 -18.92 -17.89 -2.57
CA VAL A 111 -19.05 -17.25 -1.27
C VAL A 111 -20.38 -17.64 -0.65
N VAL A 112 -20.31 -18.49 0.36
CA VAL A 112 -21.50 -19.05 1.02
C VAL A 112 -21.36 -18.93 2.54
N PHE A 113 -22.49 -18.88 3.24
CA PHE A 113 -22.46 -19.00 4.68
C PHE A 113 -21.95 -20.38 5.10
N SER A 114 -21.34 -20.44 6.28
CA SER A 114 -21.04 -21.70 6.94
C SER A 114 -22.19 -22.02 7.90
N GLY A 115 -22.87 -23.14 7.70
CA GLY A 115 -24.02 -23.58 8.51
C GLY A 115 -25.39 -23.17 7.93
N ASP A 116 -26.42 -23.14 8.77
CA ASP A 116 -27.84 -23.06 8.36
C ASP A 116 -28.31 -21.66 7.97
N ARG A 117 -27.42 -20.77 7.54
CA ARG A 117 -27.80 -19.44 7.02
C ARG A 117 -27.92 -19.49 5.51
N GLU A 118 -29.02 -18.97 5.01
CA GLU A 118 -29.32 -18.87 3.59
C GLU A 118 -29.08 -17.45 3.06
N GLY A 119 -29.01 -17.33 1.73
CA GLY A 119 -28.82 -16.08 1.01
C GLY A 119 -27.56 -16.06 0.14
N HIS A 120 -27.61 -15.25 -0.91
CA HIS A 120 -26.55 -15.10 -1.91
C HIS A 120 -25.63 -13.94 -1.55
N ILE A 121 -24.35 -14.23 -1.35
CA ILE A 121 -23.37 -13.24 -0.88
C ILE A 121 -22.65 -12.59 -2.07
N SER A 122 -22.59 -11.26 -2.08
CA SER A 122 -21.93 -10.50 -3.12
C SER A 122 -20.41 -10.67 -3.14
N PHE A 123 -19.77 -10.36 -4.28
CA PHE A 123 -18.34 -10.06 -4.32
C PHE A 123 -18.00 -8.92 -3.35
N ALA A 124 -16.82 -9.02 -2.75
CA ALA A 124 -16.36 -8.05 -1.76
C ALA A 124 -15.97 -6.72 -2.40
N ARG A 125 -16.37 -5.62 -1.77
CA ARG A 125 -15.87 -4.27 -2.07
C ARG A 125 -15.04 -3.76 -0.90
N LYS A 126 -14.00 -3.01 -1.22
CA LYS A 126 -13.07 -2.42 -0.24
C LYS A 126 -13.22 -0.91 -0.25
N LYS A 127 -13.29 -0.31 0.94
CA LYS A 127 -13.15 1.13 1.15
C LYS A 127 -11.98 1.38 2.09
N TYR A 128 -11.12 2.32 1.71
CA TYR A 128 -10.04 2.80 2.57
C TYR A 128 -10.39 4.17 3.16
N ILE A 129 -10.05 4.36 4.43
CA ILE A 129 -10.20 5.60 5.18
C ILE A 129 -8.87 5.92 5.85
N ASP A 130 -8.31 7.09 5.58
CA ASP A 130 -7.12 7.56 6.28
C ASP A 130 -7.48 7.90 7.74
N VAL A 131 -6.69 7.36 8.66
CA VAL A 131 -6.81 7.55 10.11
C VAL A 131 -5.65 8.45 10.54
N PRO A 132 -5.93 9.66 11.04
CA PRO A 132 -4.87 10.58 11.46
C PRO A 132 -4.18 10.10 12.75
N LYS A 133 -3.12 10.79 13.16
CA LYS A 133 -2.40 10.49 14.41
C LYS A 133 -3.35 10.43 15.62
N GLY A 134 -3.11 9.46 16.51
CA GLY A 134 -3.86 9.27 17.76
C GLY A 134 -4.86 8.10 17.70
N ASP A 135 -5.63 7.94 18.77
CA ASP A 135 -6.66 6.91 18.89
C ASP A 135 -8.02 7.44 18.43
N HIS A 136 -8.69 6.69 17.56
CA HIS A 136 -9.95 7.09 16.95
C HIS A 136 -11.01 6.01 17.09
N THR A 137 -12.25 6.44 17.31
CA THR A 137 -13.42 5.56 17.26
C THR A 137 -14.21 5.85 16.00
N TYR A 138 -14.57 4.82 15.24
CA TYR A 138 -15.47 4.91 14.10
C TYR A 138 -16.72 4.07 14.36
N THR A 139 -17.90 4.63 14.11
CA THR A 139 -19.18 3.92 14.14
C THR A 139 -19.63 3.69 12.71
N ILE A 140 -19.86 2.43 12.35
CA ILE A 140 -20.36 2.00 11.05
C ILE A 140 -21.83 1.60 11.19
N TYR A 141 -22.69 2.14 10.34
CA TYR A 141 -24.15 1.91 10.40
C TYR A 141 -24.80 2.09 9.03
N LEU A 142 -26.00 1.54 8.85
CA LEU A 142 -26.78 1.76 7.64
C LEU A 142 -27.53 3.11 7.69
N PRO A 143 -27.79 3.77 6.53
CA PRO A 143 -28.69 4.91 6.49
C PRO A 143 -30.09 4.55 7.03
N LYS A 144 -30.79 5.51 7.64
CA LYS A 144 -32.17 5.31 8.11
C LYS A 144 -33.06 4.80 6.97
N GLY A 145 -33.82 3.73 7.23
CA GLY A 145 -34.72 3.10 6.26
C GLY A 145 -34.02 2.22 5.21
N ALA A 146 -32.70 2.09 5.26
CA ALA A 146 -32.00 1.09 4.45
C ALA A 146 -32.39 -0.32 4.91
N LYS A 147 -32.65 -1.18 3.94
CA LYS A 147 -32.94 -2.60 4.15
C LYS A 147 -31.74 -3.44 3.70
N GLY A 148 -31.70 -4.68 4.16
CA GLY A 148 -30.70 -5.67 3.78
C GLY A 148 -29.58 -5.83 4.79
N THR A 149 -28.77 -6.86 4.55
CA THR A 149 -27.72 -7.32 5.46
C THR A 149 -26.37 -7.12 4.79
N LEU A 150 -25.44 -6.47 5.49
CA LEU A 150 -24.05 -6.36 5.07
C LEU A 150 -23.14 -7.22 5.95
N LEU A 151 -22.20 -7.90 5.31
CA LEU A 151 -21.13 -8.64 5.97
C LEU A 151 -19.85 -7.80 5.88
N MET A 152 -19.30 -7.44 7.04
CA MET A 152 -18.18 -6.51 7.15
C MET A 152 -16.93 -7.18 7.72
N ARG A 153 -15.74 -6.82 7.22
CA ARG A 153 -14.44 -7.15 7.82
C ARG A 153 -13.55 -5.91 7.82
N PHE A 154 -12.71 -5.80 8.83
CA PHE A 154 -11.87 -4.63 9.03
C PHE A 154 -10.41 -5.03 9.09
N ALA A 155 -9.57 -4.23 8.45
CA ALA A 155 -8.13 -4.35 8.56
C ALA A 155 -7.48 -2.98 8.65
N ARG A 156 -6.31 -2.92 9.27
CA ARG A 156 -5.51 -1.71 9.37
C ARG A 156 -4.26 -1.88 8.52
N GLU A 157 -4.04 -0.92 7.64
CA GLU A 157 -2.79 -0.74 6.91
C GLU A 157 -1.93 0.29 7.62
N THR A 158 -0.77 -0.13 8.11
CA THR A 158 0.15 0.73 8.89
C THR A 158 1.31 1.26 8.06
N THR A 159 1.44 0.80 6.81
CA THR A 159 2.51 1.21 5.91
C THR A 159 2.12 2.37 4.98
N ALA A 160 0.82 2.67 4.87
CA ALA A 160 0.33 3.77 4.07
C ALA A 160 0.75 5.14 4.64
N PHE A 161 1.26 6.02 3.77
CA PHE A 161 1.42 7.43 4.07
C PHE A 161 0.06 8.13 4.06
N THR A 162 -0.41 8.53 5.23
CA THR A 162 -1.65 9.32 5.42
C THR A 162 -1.34 10.71 5.99
N SER A 163 -2.33 11.61 6.00
CA SER A 163 -2.16 12.95 6.57
C SER A 163 -1.72 12.88 8.05
N GLY A 164 -0.63 13.58 8.37
CA GLY A 164 -0.02 13.56 9.70
C GLY A 164 0.91 12.37 9.98
N THR A 165 1.23 11.55 8.96
CA THR A 165 2.28 10.53 9.08
C THR A 165 3.61 11.21 9.41
N GLN A 166 4.11 10.96 10.61
CA GLN A 166 5.47 11.39 10.97
C GLN A 166 6.45 10.52 10.21
N VAL A 167 7.38 11.16 9.51
CA VAL A 167 8.40 10.48 8.71
C VAL A 167 9.77 10.76 9.27
N VAL A 168 10.66 9.79 9.15
CA VAL A 168 12.08 9.92 9.47
C VAL A 168 12.86 9.81 8.17
N ALA A 169 13.82 10.74 7.99
CA ALA A 169 14.73 10.69 6.87
C ALA A 169 15.77 9.60 7.12
N MET A 170 16.00 8.78 6.11
CA MET A 170 17.00 7.72 6.16
C MET A 170 18.27 8.12 5.44
N THR A 171 19.38 7.65 5.98
CA THR A 171 20.65 7.57 5.28
C THR A 171 20.74 6.22 4.56
N PRO A 172 21.00 6.18 3.24
CA PRO A 172 21.27 4.95 2.50
C PRO A 172 22.45 4.19 3.12
N ALA A 173 22.39 2.86 3.04
CA ALA A 173 23.49 2.00 3.49
C ALA A 173 24.74 2.23 2.62
N GLU A 174 24.55 2.49 1.33
CA GLU A 174 25.62 2.87 0.41
C GLU A 174 25.16 4.07 -0.41
N PHE A 175 26.05 5.05 -0.61
CA PHE A 175 25.82 6.16 -1.51
C PHE A 175 27.16 6.72 -2.01
N THR A 176 27.17 7.22 -3.25
CA THR A 176 28.37 7.84 -3.83
C THR A 176 28.51 9.30 -3.41
N THR A 177 27.40 10.04 -3.38
CA THR A 177 27.43 11.49 -3.10
C THR A 177 26.17 11.93 -2.39
N GLN A 178 26.34 12.65 -1.30
CA GLN A 178 25.28 13.38 -0.62
C GLN A 178 25.34 14.87 -0.98
N VAL A 179 24.19 15.53 -0.94
CA VAL A 179 24.04 16.92 -1.32
C VAL A 179 23.01 17.60 -0.45
N ASP A 180 23.36 18.76 0.09
CA ASP A 180 22.44 19.59 0.84
C ASP A 180 21.78 20.63 -0.06
N LEU A 181 20.45 20.63 -0.04
CA LEU A 181 19.64 21.67 -0.65
C LEU A 181 19.07 22.57 0.43
N VAL A 182 19.10 23.88 0.19
CA VAL A 182 18.49 24.89 1.06
C VAL A 182 17.22 25.42 0.41
N ALA A 183 16.14 25.47 1.18
CA ALA A 183 14.90 26.12 0.79
C ALA A 183 14.27 26.77 2.02
N ARG A 184 13.98 28.08 1.94
CA ARG A 184 13.38 28.84 3.05
C ARG A 184 14.14 28.63 4.38
N GLU A 185 15.46 28.77 4.34
CA GLU A 185 16.38 28.61 5.49
C GLU A 185 16.48 27.18 6.06
N GLU A 186 15.69 26.23 5.56
CA GLU A 186 15.83 24.82 5.92
C GLU A 186 16.78 24.11 4.96
N SER A 187 17.74 23.39 5.54
CA SER A 187 18.65 22.51 4.81
C SER A 187 18.14 21.08 4.81
N THR A 188 18.13 20.44 3.65
CA THR A 188 17.74 19.05 3.49
C THR A 188 18.77 18.29 2.66
N THR A 189 19.25 17.19 3.22
CA THR A 189 20.16 16.25 2.55
C THR A 189 19.41 15.33 1.57
N TYR A 190 20.00 15.16 0.40
CA TYR A 190 19.63 14.21 -0.64
C TYR A 190 20.86 13.41 -1.07
N TYR A 191 20.64 12.30 -1.77
CA TYR A 191 21.66 11.40 -2.28
C TYR A 191 21.57 11.31 -3.79
N ARG A 192 22.69 11.54 -4.48
CA ARG A 192 22.74 11.63 -5.93
C ARG A 192 22.81 10.23 -6.55
N ILE A 193 22.02 10.02 -7.60
CA ILE A 193 22.09 8.86 -8.49
C ILE A 193 22.26 9.32 -9.95
N GLY A 194 22.89 8.52 -10.79
CA GLY A 194 23.22 8.87 -12.17
C GLY A 194 24.39 8.05 -12.71
N THR A 195 24.95 8.48 -13.85
CA THR A 195 26.17 7.84 -14.38
C THR A 195 27.32 7.99 -13.37
N GLY A 196 27.79 6.87 -12.81
CA GLY A 196 28.84 6.84 -11.79
C GLY A 196 28.36 7.12 -10.35
N TYR A 197 27.07 7.36 -10.13
CA TYR A 197 26.49 7.61 -8.80
C TYR A 197 25.39 6.60 -8.47
N GLY A 198 25.48 5.97 -7.31
CA GLY A 198 24.50 5.00 -6.82
C GLY A 198 23.99 5.34 -5.42
N SER A 199 22.83 4.78 -5.08
CA SER A 199 22.30 4.79 -3.73
C SER A 199 21.57 3.48 -3.43
N THR A 200 21.94 2.87 -2.32
CA THR A 200 21.42 1.59 -1.83
C THR A 200 20.81 1.77 -0.45
N VAL A 201 19.59 1.28 -0.24
CA VAL A 201 18.93 1.28 1.07
C VAL A 201 18.65 -0.15 1.50
N GLU A 202 19.00 -0.50 2.74
CA GLU A 202 18.59 -1.76 3.37
C GLU A 202 17.41 -1.52 4.30
N LEU A 203 16.39 -2.37 4.19
CA LEU A 203 15.13 -2.22 4.93
C LEU A 203 14.61 -3.58 5.39
N ILE A 204 13.96 -3.57 6.54
CA ILE A 204 13.18 -4.71 7.03
C ILE A 204 11.70 -4.34 6.89
N GLY A 205 10.96 -5.09 6.09
CA GLY A 205 9.52 -4.92 5.95
C GLY A 205 8.73 -5.85 6.88
N PRO A 206 7.40 -5.73 6.89
CA PRO A 206 6.59 -4.97 5.94
C PRO A 206 6.63 -3.44 6.14
N ALA A 207 6.94 -2.71 5.07
CA ALA A 207 7.09 -1.25 5.09
C ALA A 207 6.67 -0.59 3.77
N THR A 208 6.62 0.74 3.74
CA THR A 208 6.51 1.50 2.49
C THR A 208 7.48 2.65 2.59
N LEU A 209 8.41 2.70 1.64
CA LEU A 209 9.40 3.75 1.53
C LEU A 209 8.85 4.87 0.65
N LYS A 210 8.80 6.10 1.17
CA LYS A 210 8.54 7.28 0.35
C LYS A 210 9.87 7.83 -0.13
N VAL A 211 9.97 8.06 -1.44
CA VAL A 211 11.15 8.63 -2.06
C VAL A 211 10.79 9.97 -2.68
N LEU A 212 11.45 11.03 -2.21
CA LEU A 212 11.43 12.32 -2.92
C LEU A 212 12.53 12.30 -3.98
N SER A 213 12.20 12.74 -5.18
CA SER A 213 13.12 12.75 -6.31
C SER A 213 13.14 14.13 -6.97
N ARG A 214 14.34 14.63 -7.25
CA ARG A 214 14.56 15.89 -7.97
C ARG A 214 15.58 15.64 -9.08
N ILE A 215 15.26 16.04 -10.31
CA ILE A 215 16.27 16.06 -11.37
C ILE A 215 17.13 17.32 -11.24
N GLU A 216 18.44 17.18 -11.48
CA GLU A 216 19.35 18.32 -11.51
C GLU A 216 19.37 18.89 -12.93
N TYR A 217 19.04 20.18 -13.06
CA TYR A 217 19.08 20.90 -14.31
C TYR A 217 20.45 21.51 -14.54
N ASP A 218 20.99 21.28 -15.73
CA ASP A 218 22.10 22.05 -16.27
C ASP A 218 21.61 23.32 -17.03
N ALA A 219 22.56 24.08 -17.57
CA ALA A 219 22.31 25.30 -18.34
C ALA A 219 21.52 25.07 -19.64
N ASN A 220 21.65 23.88 -20.24
CA ASN A 220 21.01 23.50 -21.51
C ASN A 220 19.58 22.99 -21.31
N MET A 221 19.19 22.68 -20.08
CA MET A 221 17.86 22.17 -19.75
C MET A 221 16.86 23.31 -19.49
N SER A 222 15.77 23.32 -20.25
CA SER A 222 14.64 24.25 -20.10
C SER A 222 13.31 23.51 -19.95
N GLY A 223 12.27 24.20 -19.50
CA GLY A 223 10.92 23.65 -19.42
C GLY A 223 10.76 22.45 -18.47
N LYS A 224 9.73 21.64 -18.75
CA LYS A 224 9.40 20.44 -17.95
C LYS A 224 10.31 19.29 -18.39
N GLN A 225 11.02 18.71 -17.44
CA GLN A 225 11.91 17.57 -17.68
C GLN A 225 11.26 16.29 -17.18
N LYS A 226 11.47 15.20 -17.91
CA LYS A 226 11.01 13.85 -17.56
C LYS A 226 12.23 12.99 -17.21
N TRP A 227 12.09 12.13 -16.23
CA TRP A 227 13.10 11.14 -15.88
C TRP A 227 12.46 9.87 -15.35
N ARG A 228 13.24 8.79 -15.24
CA ARG A 228 12.81 7.52 -14.68
C ARG A 228 13.74 7.09 -13.57
N VAL A 229 13.22 6.63 -12.46
CA VAL A 229 14.02 5.96 -11.43
C VAL A 229 13.68 4.49 -11.47
N ARG A 230 14.66 3.64 -11.76
CA ARG A 230 14.51 2.18 -11.69
C ARG A 230 14.96 1.73 -10.31
N VAL A 231 14.14 0.87 -9.71
CA VAL A 231 14.39 0.30 -8.38
C VAL A 231 14.62 -1.19 -8.55
N LEU A 232 15.76 -1.67 -8.06
CA LEU A 232 16.08 -3.08 -7.97
C LEU A 232 15.88 -3.54 -6.53
N GLU A 233 15.30 -4.71 -6.34
CA GLU A 233 15.16 -5.43 -5.08
C GLU A 233 16.01 -6.70 -5.19
N ASP A 234 17.04 -6.81 -4.36
CA ASP A 234 17.98 -7.93 -4.36
C ASP A 234 18.51 -8.28 -5.77
N GLY A 235 18.91 -7.22 -6.50
CA GLY A 235 19.46 -7.32 -7.86
C GLY A 235 18.43 -7.52 -8.98
N ARG A 236 17.14 -7.66 -8.67
CA ARG A 236 16.07 -7.82 -9.68
C ARG A 236 15.25 -6.54 -9.83
N VAL A 237 14.85 -6.19 -11.05
CA VAL A 237 14.00 -5.01 -11.28
C VAL A 237 12.65 -5.19 -10.59
N LYS A 238 12.39 -4.38 -9.56
CA LYS A 238 11.10 -4.31 -8.87
C LYS A 238 10.13 -3.38 -9.58
N GLY A 239 10.65 -2.26 -10.10
CA GLY A 239 9.81 -1.25 -10.75
C GLY A 239 10.61 -0.15 -11.41
N THR A 240 9.93 0.62 -12.26
CA THR A 240 10.47 1.84 -12.87
C THR A 240 9.43 2.96 -12.75
N TYR A 241 9.82 4.06 -12.11
CA TYR A 241 8.95 5.18 -11.76
C TYR A 241 9.22 6.34 -12.70
N SER A 242 8.25 6.71 -13.54
CA SER A 242 8.34 7.85 -14.45
C SER A 242 7.88 9.13 -13.77
N LEU A 243 8.75 10.13 -13.74
CA LEU A 243 8.57 11.39 -13.03
C LEU A 243 8.76 12.56 -13.99
N ALA A 244 8.13 13.70 -13.72
CA ALA A 244 8.31 14.87 -14.55
C ALA A 244 7.99 16.18 -13.82
N SER A 245 8.92 17.13 -13.86
CA SER A 245 8.82 18.37 -13.08
C SER A 245 9.53 19.55 -13.75
N ARG A 246 9.52 20.72 -13.10
CA ARG A 246 10.17 21.96 -13.56
C ARG A 246 11.29 22.37 -12.60
N LYS A 247 12.17 23.30 -13.01
CA LYS A 247 13.17 23.93 -12.13
C LYS A 247 12.49 24.49 -10.88
N SER A 248 13.10 24.30 -9.71
CA SER A 248 12.64 24.98 -8.50
C SER A 248 13.04 26.45 -8.55
N GLY A 249 12.13 27.35 -8.19
CA GLY A 249 12.43 28.77 -8.02
C GLY A 249 12.90 29.16 -6.62
N VAL A 250 12.91 28.21 -5.67
CA VAL A 250 13.11 28.48 -4.24
C VAL A 250 14.08 27.52 -3.56
N THR A 251 14.69 26.62 -4.33
CA THR A 251 15.63 25.60 -3.82
C THR A 251 16.98 25.82 -4.46
N THR A 252 18.01 25.95 -3.63
CA THR A 252 19.40 26.12 -4.06
C THR A 252 20.27 25.04 -3.41
N TYR A 253 21.47 24.83 -3.95
CA TYR A 253 22.48 24.02 -3.27
C TYR A 253 23.05 24.83 -2.11
N ARG A 254 23.37 24.16 -0.99
CA ARG A 254 24.09 24.78 0.13
C ARG A 254 25.48 25.24 -0.33
N GLU A 255 26.18 24.38 -1.05
CA GLU A 255 27.47 24.69 -1.67
C GLU A 255 27.27 25.29 -3.07
N PRO A 256 28.14 26.20 -3.53
CA PRO A 256 28.05 26.76 -4.87
C PRO A 256 27.99 25.67 -5.95
N SER A 257 27.02 25.76 -6.84
CA SER A 257 26.79 24.79 -7.91
C SER A 257 26.23 25.49 -9.14
N SER A 258 26.66 25.06 -10.32
CA SER A 258 26.08 25.47 -11.61
C SER A 258 24.77 24.74 -11.93
N LEU A 259 24.40 23.73 -11.13
CA LEU A 259 23.17 22.96 -11.30
C LEU A 259 22.03 23.60 -10.50
N VAL A 260 20.80 23.33 -10.93
CA VAL A 260 19.58 23.75 -10.21
C VAL A 260 18.66 22.56 -10.01
N ALA A 261 18.24 22.29 -8.78
CA ALA A 261 17.33 21.19 -8.50
C ALA A 261 15.91 21.49 -9.00
N SER A 262 15.21 20.47 -9.50
CA SER A 262 13.79 20.56 -9.82
C SER A 262 12.92 20.72 -8.57
N GLN A 263 11.64 21.05 -8.75
CA GLN A 263 10.62 20.76 -7.75
C GLN A 263 10.64 19.25 -7.42
N ALA A 264 10.32 18.90 -6.16
CA ALA A 264 10.34 17.51 -5.73
C ALA A 264 9.12 16.75 -6.24
N GLU A 265 9.36 15.63 -6.90
CA GLU A 265 8.34 14.61 -7.16
C GLU A 265 8.44 13.50 -6.11
N THR A 266 7.36 12.75 -5.93
CA THR A 266 7.29 11.66 -4.95
C THR A 266 6.89 10.36 -5.63
N PHE A 267 7.54 9.26 -5.25
CA PHE A 267 7.04 7.92 -5.49
C PHE A 267 7.20 7.04 -4.25
N PHE A 268 6.56 5.87 -4.28
CA PHE A 268 6.51 4.94 -3.15
C PHE A 268 6.99 3.55 -3.57
N VAL A 269 7.77 2.92 -2.70
CA VAL A 269 8.27 1.55 -2.86
C VAL A 269 7.70 0.69 -1.75
N GLU A 270 6.94 -0.36 -2.09
CA GLU A 270 6.42 -1.32 -1.13
C GLU A 270 7.52 -2.32 -0.74
N ILE A 271 7.71 -2.51 0.56
CA ILE A 271 8.75 -3.38 1.11
C ILE A 271 8.05 -4.60 1.72
N PRO A 272 8.19 -5.80 1.14
CA PRO A 272 7.56 -6.99 1.67
C PRO A 272 8.20 -7.41 3.00
N GLU A 273 7.58 -8.37 3.68
CA GLU A 273 8.11 -8.92 4.92
C GLU A 273 9.54 -9.49 4.73
N GLY A 274 10.40 -9.28 5.73
CA GLY A 274 11.80 -9.72 5.71
C GLY A 274 12.79 -8.59 5.43
N LYS A 275 14.09 -8.94 5.39
CA LYS A 275 15.18 -8.00 5.06
C LYS A 275 15.39 -7.96 3.55
N HIS A 276 15.46 -6.75 2.99
CA HIS A 276 15.60 -6.51 1.55
C HIS A 276 16.64 -5.43 1.28
N ARG A 277 17.36 -5.55 0.15
CA ARG A 277 18.30 -4.54 -0.34
C ARG A 277 17.74 -3.88 -1.59
N TYR A 278 17.61 -2.55 -1.57
CA TYR A 278 17.10 -1.76 -2.68
C TYR A 278 18.16 -0.88 -3.31
N GLU A 279 18.34 -1.00 -4.62
CA GLU A 279 19.21 -0.13 -5.40
C GLU A 279 18.38 0.83 -6.26
N PHE A 280 18.74 2.10 -6.21
CA PHE A 280 18.10 3.15 -6.99
C PHE A 280 19.03 3.58 -8.12
N VAL A 281 18.60 3.32 -9.36
CA VAL A 281 19.40 3.64 -10.54
C VAL A 281 18.61 4.53 -11.50
N LEU A 282 19.34 5.36 -12.22
CA LEU A 282 18.81 6.22 -13.27
C LEU A 282 19.11 5.56 -14.61
N PRO A 283 18.19 4.73 -15.17
CA PRO A 283 18.43 4.08 -16.45
C PRO A 283 18.51 5.16 -17.53
N GLU A 284 19.69 5.25 -18.14
CA GLU A 284 19.97 6.07 -19.32
C GLU A 284 19.81 7.59 -19.11
N ASN A 285 20.93 8.25 -18.77
CA ASN A 285 21.22 9.63 -19.16
C ASN A 285 22.58 10.10 -18.58
N HIS A 286 23.19 11.09 -19.23
CA HIS A 286 24.28 11.90 -18.66
C HIS A 286 23.78 12.90 -17.61
N ARG A 287 22.67 12.60 -16.92
CA ARG A 287 22.05 13.49 -15.93
C ARG A 287 22.19 12.86 -14.55
N THR A 288 21.84 13.66 -13.56
CA THR A 288 21.85 13.26 -12.17
C THR A 288 20.52 13.61 -11.51
N VAL A 289 20.13 12.77 -10.56
CA VAL A 289 18.89 12.88 -9.80
C VAL A 289 19.22 12.78 -8.32
N LEU A 290 18.60 13.64 -7.52
CA LEU A 290 18.72 13.67 -6.07
C LEU A 290 17.54 12.93 -5.45
N LEU A 291 17.83 11.97 -4.56
CA LEU A 291 16.84 11.17 -3.86
C LEU A 291 16.89 11.43 -2.35
N LYS A 292 15.72 11.51 -1.71
CA LYS A 292 15.59 11.50 -0.25
C LYS A 292 14.63 10.39 0.16
N PHE A 293 15.08 9.57 1.09
CA PHE A 293 14.38 8.38 1.57
C PHE A 293 13.67 8.68 2.89
N LEU A 294 12.37 8.38 2.96
CA LEU A 294 11.51 8.69 4.09
C LEU A 294 10.72 7.45 4.49
N LEU A 295 10.81 7.06 5.77
CA LEU A 295 9.97 6.02 6.36
C LEU A 295 9.00 6.61 7.37
N PRO A 296 7.78 6.06 7.51
CA PRO A 296 6.93 6.31 8.67
C PRO A 296 7.65 5.95 9.98
N LYS A 297 7.64 6.85 10.97
CA LYS A 297 8.27 6.62 12.29
C LYS A 297 7.74 5.35 12.97
N SER A 298 6.46 5.02 12.76
CA SER A 298 5.80 3.81 13.29
C SER A 298 6.39 2.48 12.78
N GLN A 299 7.28 2.53 11.77
CA GLN A 299 8.00 1.36 11.26
C GLN A 299 9.39 1.20 11.87
N LEU A 300 9.92 2.22 12.55
CA LEU A 300 11.20 2.14 13.27
C LEU A 300 11.01 1.58 14.69
N GLU A 301 9.84 1.77 15.29
CA GLU A 301 9.52 1.34 16.67
C GLU A 301 9.14 -0.16 16.76
N ARG A 302 9.45 -0.95 15.72
CA ARG A 302 9.18 -2.39 15.65
C ARG A 302 10.49 -3.16 15.86
N GLU A 303 11.04 -3.05 17.05
CA GLU A 303 12.08 -3.97 17.56
C GLU A 303 11.42 -5.06 18.40
#